data_AF-A0A9C9BU62-F1
#
_entry.id   AF-A0A9C9BU62-F1
#
_cell.length_a   1.000
_cell.length_b   1.000
_cell.length_c   1.000
_cell.angle_alpha   90.00
_cell.angle_beta   90.00
_cell.angle_gamma   90.00
#
_symmetry.space_group_name_H-M   'P 1'
#
loop_
_entity.id
_entity.type
_entity.pdbx_description
1 polymer ?
#
loop_
_entity_poly.entity_id
_entity_poly.type
_entity_poly.pdbx_seq_one_letter_code
_entity_poly.pdbx_strand_id
1 'polypeptide(L)'
;MSEERRKPSIWQFLVSTTAVVVILIYGMITINTGDPRWFQKGFSEQPIAITVYCRGKPVEVPPDSQEFQEITALFNEAISGPKRWDSLSLSDATYNDYHTHPRMVVLELRYAAPVRIHSNVKYFSNVEYLIMPLEGRHAETNAVFGRNQGYPIAGSFHVESRQPLVDYVRTHELCDVSMDK
;
A
#
# COMPACT_ATOMS: atom_id res chain seq x y z
N MET A 1 4.79 -45.91 -46.85
CA MET A 1 4.25 -44.63 -46.31
C MET A 1 5.36 -43.99 -45.50
N SER A 2 6.09 -43.06 -46.10
CA SER A 2 7.16 -42.35 -45.40
C SER A 2 6.51 -41.26 -44.54
N GLU A 3 6.54 -41.47 -43.24
CA GLU A 3 6.10 -40.51 -42.24
C GLU A 3 7.05 -39.30 -42.31
N GLU A 4 6.59 -38.22 -42.93
CA GLU A 4 7.34 -36.98 -43.04
C GLU A 4 7.53 -36.43 -41.63
N ARG A 5 8.70 -36.72 -41.00
CA ARG A 5 9.03 -36.20 -39.66
C ARG A 5 8.96 -34.68 -39.71
N ARG A 6 7.90 -34.10 -39.14
CA ARG A 6 7.81 -32.66 -38.87
C ARG A 6 9.07 -32.27 -38.11
N LYS A 7 9.95 -31.50 -38.76
CA LYS A 7 11.11 -30.94 -38.09
C LYS A 7 10.59 -30.08 -36.93
N PRO A 8 11.04 -30.31 -35.69
CA PRO A 8 10.59 -29.52 -34.55
C PRO A 8 10.89 -28.06 -34.85
N SER A 9 9.83 -27.25 -34.88
CA SER A 9 9.96 -25.83 -35.20
C SER A 9 10.63 -25.13 -34.02
N ILE A 10 11.73 -24.42 -34.28
CA ILE A 10 12.42 -23.60 -33.26
C ILE A 10 11.42 -22.63 -32.60
N TRP A 11 10.46 -22.12 -33.37
CA TRP A 11 9.37 -21.30 -32.85
C TRP A 11 8.46 -22.04 -31.88
N GLN A 12 8.09 -23.29 -32.18
CA GLN A 12 7.30 -24.11 -31.25
C GLN A 12 8.08 -24.39 -29.96
N PHE A 13 9.39 -24.64 -30.08
CA PHE A 13 10.26 -24.81 -28.91
C PHE A 13 10.34 -23.53 -28.06
N LEU A 14 10.54 -22.36 -28.67
CA LEU A 14 10.59 -21.09 -27.95
C LEU A 14 9.27 -20.77 -27.25
N VAL A 15 8.14 -20.88 -27.97
CA VAL A 15 6.82 -20.60 -27.39
C VAL A 15 6.50 -21.55 -26.24
N SER A 16 6.74 -22.85 -26.40
CA SER A 16 6.50 -23.82 -25.32
C SER A 16 7.41 -23.59 -24.12
N THR A 17 8.70 -23.32 -24.36
CA THR A 17 9.65 -23.00 -23.29
C THR A 17 9.24 -21.74 -22.53
N THR A 18 8.91 -20.65 -23.23
CA THR A 18 8.45 -19.40 -22.60
C THR A 18 7.16 -19.62 -21.81
N ALA A 19 6.19 -20.35 -22.35
CA ALA A 19 4.94 -20.65 -21.63
C ALA A 19 5.20 -21.40 -20.33
N VAL A 20 6.05 -22.42 -20.35
CA VAL A 20 6.43 -23.17 -19.14
C VAL A 20 7.13 -22.25 -18.12
N VAL A 21 8.06 -21.41 -18.55
CA VAL A 21 8.76 -20.46 -17.66
C VAL A 21 7.78 -19.48 -17.01
N VAL A 22 6.85 -18.90 -17.78
CA VAL A 22 5.84 -17.97 -17.24
C VAL A 22 4.94 -18.66 -16.21
N ILE A 23 4.48 -19.89 -16.48
CA ILE A 23 3.66 -20.67 -15.54
C ILE A 23 4.43 -20.96 -14.25
N LEU A 24 5.71 -21.34 -14.36
CA LEU A 24 6.54 -21.61 -13.18
C LEU A 24 6.79 -20.35 -12.34
N ILE A 25 7.11 -19.21 -12.96
CA ILE A 25 7.29 -17.94 -12.27
C ILE A 25 5.98 -17.52 -11.57
N TYR A 26 4.86 -17.55 -12.30
CA TYR A 26 3.55 -17.21 -11.75
C TYR A 26 3.18 -18.10 -10.56
N GLY A 27 3.35 -19.42 -10.72
CA GLY A 27 3.07 -20.39 -9.66
C GLY A 27 3.96 -20.20 -8.44
N MET A 28 5.27 -20.01 -8.64
CA MET A 28 6.22 -19.78 -7.55
C MET A 28 5.88 -18.54 -6.73
N ILE A 29 5.58 -17.41 -7.38
CA ILE A 29 5.20 -16.18 -6.68
C ILE A 29 3.88 -16.39 -5.94
N THR A 30 2.86 -16.93 -6.61
CA THR A 30 1.53 -17.17 -6.04
C THR A 30 1.60 -18.07 -4.79
N ILE A 31 2.41 -19.13 -4.82
CA ILE A 31 2.60 -20.04 -3.67
C ILE A 31 3.34 -19.33 -2.54
N ASN A 32 4.36 -18.53 -2.85
CA ASN A 32 5.16 -17.82 -1.85
C ASN A 32 4.37 -16.73 -1.12
N THR A 33 3.58 -15.95 -1.87
CA THR A 33 2.80 -14.83 -1.34
C THR A 33 1.41 -15.23 -0.85
N GLY A 34 0.86 -16.35 -1.34
CA GLY A 34 -0.54 -16.71 -1.14
C GLY A 34 -1.52 -15.78 -1.88
N ASP A 35 -1.04 -15.09 -2.91
CA ASP A 35 -1.81 -14.10 -3.66
C ASP A 35 -1.78 -14.39 -5.17
N PRO A 36 -2.83 -15.00 -5.75
CA PRO A 36 -2.89 -15.24 -7.21
C PRO A 36 -3.05 -13.97 -8.03
N ARG A 37 -3.38 -12.83 -7.37
CA ARG A 37 -3.59 -11.53 -7.99
C ARG A 37 -2.41 -10.58 -7.75
N TRP A 38 -1.24 -11.11 -7.38
CA TRP A 38 -0.03 -10.35 -7.03
C TRP A 38 0.43 -9.30 -8.06
N PHE A 39 0.05 -9.46 -9.33
CA PHE A 39 0.37 -8.56 -10.43
C PHE A 39 -0.63 -7.40 -10.58
N GLN A 40 -1.76 -7.43 -9.87
CA GLN A 40 -2.72 -6.35 -9.84
C GLN A 40 -2.17 -5.22 -8.97
N LYS A 41 -2.06 -4.02 -9.54
CA LYS A 41 -1.55 -2.84 -8.82
C LYS A 41 -2.64 -2.01 -8.16
N GLY A 42 -3.85 -2.07 -8.72
CA GLY A 42 -4.98 -1.24 -8.28
C GLY A 42 -5.45 -1.61 -6.89
N PHE A 43 -5.81 -0.58 -6.13
CA PHE A 43 -6.43 -0.65 -4.83
C PHE A 43 -7.62 0.31 -4.80
N SER A 44 -8.77 -0.19 -4.36
CA SER A 44 -10.04 0.56 -4.42
C SER A 44 -10.94 0.24 -3.22
N GLU A 45 -10.35 -0.06 -2.07
CA GLU A 45 -11.09 -0.39 -0.85
C GLU A 45 -11.62 0.88 -0.17
N GLN A 46 -12.67 0.71 0.63
CA GLN A 46 -13.32 1.80 1.36
C GLN A 46 -13.06 1.66 2.86
N PRO A 47 -12.40 2.64 3.50
CA PRO A 47 -12.27 2.64 4.95
C PRO A 47 -13.63 2.92 5.62
N ILE A 48 -13.75 2.56 6.89
CA ILE A 48 -14.89 2.92 7.74
C ILE A 48 -14.57 4.05 8.72
N ALA A 49 -13.30 4.42 8.84
CA ALA A 49 -12.87 5.59 9.60
C ALA A 49 -11.57 6.13 9.01
N ILE A 50 -11.45 7.45 9.01
CA ILE A 50 -10.25 8.18 8.64
C ILE A 50 -9.95 9.15 9.78
N THR A 51 -8.72 9.10 10.29
CA THR A 51 -8.26 10.01 11.32
C THR A 51 -6.96 10.66 10.88
N VAL A 52 -6.93 11.99 10.94
CA VAL A 52 -5.71 12.77 10.80
C VAL A 52 -5.20 13.09 12.20
N TYR A 53 -4.10 12.48 12.61
CA TYR A 53 -3.42 12.83 13.85
C TYR A 53 -2.57 14.07 13.61
N CYS A 54 -3.13 15.23 13.94
CA CYS A 54 -2.50 16.53 13.77
C CYS A 54 -1.75 16.95 15.03
N ARG A 55 -0.42 16.83 15.04
CA ARG A 55 0.44 17.24 16.17
C ARG A 55 0.00 16.63 17.50
N GLY A 56 -0.30 15.33 17.48
CA GLY A 56 -0.75 14.59 18.66
C GLY A 56 -2.24 14.75 19.01
N LYS A 57 -3.03 15.42 18.16
CA LYS A 57 -4.49 15.55 18.32
C LYS A 57 -5.22 14.83 17.20
N PRO A 58 -6.17 13.94 17.50
CA PRO A 58 -6.98 13.29 16.47
C PRO A 58 -7.98 14.29 15.87
N VAL A 59 -8.01 14.34 14.54
CA VAL A 59 -9.03 15.02 13.75
C VAL A 59 -9.76 13.93 12.96
N GLU A 60 -10.94 13.55 13.42
CA GLU A 60 -11.76 12.55 12.75
C GLU A 60 -12.42 13.17 11.52
N VAL A 61 -12.31 12.48 10.38
CA VAL A 61 -12.97 12.88 9.14
C VAL A 61 -14.33 12.16 9.07
N PRO A 62 -15.47 12.89 9.06
CA PRO A 62 -16.78 12.25 9.09
C PRO A 62 -17.03 11.37 7.85
N PRO A 63 -17.50 10.12 7.99
CA PRO A 63 -17.68 9.20 6.86
C PRO A 63 -18.57 9.70 5.71
N ASP A 64 -19.55 10.54 6.03
CA ASP A 64 -20.49 11.10 5.06
C ASP A 64 -20.00 12.41 4.40
N SER A 65 -18.80 12.88 4.76
CA SER A 65 -18.25 14.14 4.27
C SER A 65 -17.56 14.01 2.91
N GLN A 66 -17.40 15.14 2.21
CA GLN A 66 -16.66 15.18 0.96
C GLN A 66 -15.17 14.85 1.20
N GLU A 67 -14.60 15.35 2.30
CA GLU A 67 -13.22 15.13 2.69
C GLU A 67 -12.90 13.65 2.86
N PHE A 68 -13.83 12.86 3.39
CA PHE A 68 -13.66 11.42 3.53
C PHE A 68 -13.49 10.73 2.17
N GLN A 69 -14.33 11.09 1.21
CA GLN A 69 -14.32 10.50 -0.14
C GLN A 69 -13.06 10.89 -0.89
N GLU A 70 -12.67 12.17 -0.82
CA GLU A 70 -11.48 12.69 -1.49
C GLU A 70 -10.19 12.12 -0.91
N ILE A 71 -10.06 12.05 0.42
CA ILE A 71 -8.90 11.43 1.07
C ILE A 71 -8.82 9.95 0.69
N THR A 72 -9.94 9.24 0.68
CA THR A 72 -9.98 7.83 0.26
C THR A 72 -9.51 7.68 -1.18
N ALA A 73 -9.99 8.52 -2.10
CA ALA A 73 -9.61 8.49 -3.51
C ALA A 73 -8.11 8.77 -3.70
N LEU A 74 -7.61 9.86 -3.10
CA LEU A 74 -6.19 10.23 -3.16
C LEU A 74 -5.28 9.17 -2.55
N PHE A 75 -5.70 8.57 -1.43
CA PHE A 75 -4.95 7.50 -0.79
C PHE A 75 -4.91 6.25 -1.67
N ASN A 76 -6.07 5.81 -2.17
CA ASN A 76 -6.19 4.66 -3.05
C ASN A 76 -5.38 4.84 -4.34
N GLU A 77 -5.38 6.04 -4.92
CA GLU A 77 -4.54 6.38 -6.07
C GLU A 77 -3.05 6.26 -5.73
N ALA A 78 -2.62 6.89 -4.63
CA ALA A 78 -1.22 6.86 -4.19
C ALA A 78 -0.71 5.43 -3.98
N ILE A 79 -1.51 4.59 -3.30
CA ILE A 79 -1.15 3.19 -3.04
C ILE A 79 -1.49 2.26 -4.20
N SER A 80 -2.08 2.72 -5.30
CA SER A 80 -2.24 1.94 -6.55
C SER A 80 -1.01 2.06 -7.47
N GLY A 81 -0.18 3.08 -7.26
CA GLY A 81 1.02 3.34 -8.05
C GLY A 81 2.18 2.34 -7.84
N PRO A 82 3.34 2.59 -8.46
CA PRO A 82 4.57 1.86 -8.17
C PRO A 82 4.91 1.90 -6.67
N LYS A 83 5.37 0.77 -6.14
CA LYS A 83 5.70 0.61 -4.71
C LYS A 83 7.11 0.07 -4.55
N ARG A 84 7.90 0.70 -3.70
CA ARG A 84 9.18 0.15 -3.22
C ARG A 84 8.93 -0.49 -1.87
N TRP A 85 9.20 -1.79 -1.74
CA TRP A 85 9.02 -2.53 -0.50
C TRP A 85 10.24 -2.39 0.41
N ASP A 86 10.00 -2.32 1.71
CA ASP A 86 11.04 -2.25 2.73
C ASP A 86 10.72 -3.19 3.91
N SER A 87 11.75 -3.65 4.59
CA SER A 87 11.64 -4.49 5.79
C SER A 87 11.35 -3.68 7.05
N LEU A 88 11.48 -2.35 6.98
CA LEU A 88 11.17 -1.43 8.07
C LEU A 88 9.72 -1.62 8.53
N SER A 89 9.54 -2.08 9.75
CA SER A 89 8.23 -2.26 10.37
C SER A 89 7.97 -1.15 11.39
N LEU A 90 6.69 -0.85 11.63
CA LEU A 90 6.30 0.11 12.64
C LEU A 90 6.47 -0.50 14.04
N SER A 91 7.17 0.14 14.97
CA SER A 91 7.17 -0.29 16.38
C SER A 91 5.99 0.31 17.13
N ASP A 92 5.57 -0.29 18.24
CA ASP A 92 4.51 0.29 19.08
C ASP A 92 4.90 1.66 19.64
N ALA A 93 6.19 1.86 19.95
CA ALA A 93 6.71 3.15 20.37
C ALA A 93 6.57 4.21 19.27
N THR A 94 6.91 3.89 18.01
CA THR A 94 6.75 4.82 16.89
C THR A 94 5.26 5.05 16.59
N TYR A 95 4.41 4.04 16.70
CA TYR A 95 2.98 4.20 16.53
C TYR A 95 2.36 5.13 17.59
N ASN A 96 2.74 4.96 18.85
CA ASN A 96 2.32 5.90 19.90
C ASN A 96 2.85 7.32 19.65
N ASP A 97 4.08 7.44 19.14
CA ASP A 97 4.66 8.73 18.73
C ASP A 97 3.81 9.42 17.65
N TYR A 98 3.30 8.66 16.68
CA TYR A 98 2.41 9.16 15.63
C TYR A 98 1.12 9.78 16.17
N HIS A 99 0.59 9.23 17.26
CA HIS A 99 -0.66 9.69 17.87
C HIS A 99 -0.49 10.79 18.90
N THR A 100 0.70 10.96 19.47
CA THR A 100 0.90 11.82 20.64
C THR A 100 1.91 12.95 20.43
N HIS A 101 2.85 12.83 19.49
CA HIS A 101 3.96 13.77 19.40
C HIS A 101 3.57 15.05 18.63
N PRO A 102 3.91 16.26 19.14
CA PRO A 102 3.52 17.55 18.54
C PRO A 102 4.19 17.89 17.20
N ARG A 103 5.04 17.01 16.66
CA ARG A 103 5.77 17.20 15.39
C ARG A 103 5.35 16.21 14.32
N MET A 104 4.35 15.39 14.62
CA MET A 104 3.88 14.34 13.75
C MET A 104 2.54 14.76 13.16
N VAL A 105 2.41 14.61 11.84
CA VAL A 105 1.13 14.61 11.17
C VAL A 105 0.99 13.27 10.47
N VAL A 106 -0.04 12.51 10.82
CA VAL A 106 -0.21 11.14 10.32
C VAL A 106 -1.65 10.91 9.89
N LEU A 107 -1.80 10.32 8.71
CA LEU A 107 -3.08 9.88 8.19
C LEU A 107 -3.26 8.39 8.49
N GLU A 108 -4.36 8.04 9.14
CA GLU A 108 -4.71 6.66 9.47
C GLU A 108 -6.07 6.30 8.88
N LEU A 109 -6.12 5.21 8.11
CA LEU A 109 -7.33 4.65 7.51
C LEU A 109 -7.61 3.31 8.15
N ARG A 110 -8.83 3.12 8.68
CA ARG A 110 -9.29 1.86 9.28
C ARG A 110 -10.34 1.20 8.42
N TYR A 111 -10.22 -0.11 8.21
CA TYR A 111 -11.13 -0.92 7.38
C TYR A 111 -12.00 -1.85 8.25
N ALA A 112 -13.23 -2.13 7.81
CA ALA A 112 -14.14 -3.02 8.52
C ALA A 112 -13.67 -4.48 8.50
N ALA A 113 -13.16 -4.90 7.34
CA ALA A 113 -12.55 -6.19 7.13
C ALA A 113 -11.09 -5.98 6.72
N PRO A 114 -10.16 -6.87 7.14
CA PRO A 114 -8.78 -6.77 6.72
C PRO A 114 -8.66 -6.74 5.19
N VAL A 115 -7.99 -5.70 4.68
CA VAL A 115 -7.73 -5.52 3.25
C VAL A 115 -6.40 -6.14 2.84
N ARG A 116 -6.23 -6.38 1.55
CA ARG A 116 -4.99 -6.91 0.97
C ARG A 116 -4.41 -5.95 -0.05
N ILE A 117 -3.12 -5.63 0.10
CA ILE A 117 -2.35 -4.97 -0.95
C ILE A 117 -1.73 -6.06 -1.82
N HIS A 118 -2.21 -6.17 -3.07
CA HIS A 118 -1.70 -7.16 -4.01
C HIS A 118 -0.24 -6.92 -4.36
N SER A 119 0.59 -7.95 -4.22
CA SER A 119 2.03 -7.82 -4.37
C SER A 119 2.74 -9.15 -4.61
N ASN A 120 3.90 -9.07 -5.26
CA ASN A 120 4.84 -10.18 -5.40
C ASN A 120 5.70 -10.41 -4.15
N VAL A 121 5.53 -9.62 -3.08
CA VAL A 121 6.11 -9.85 -1.76
C VAL A 121 5.04 -10.30 -0.76
N LYS A 122 5.43 -11.05 0.27
CA LYS A 122 4.53 -11.71 1.24
C LYS A 122 3.79 -10.76 2.21
N TYR A 123 4.13 -9.47 2.21
CA TYR A 123 3.60 -8.51 3.19
C TYR A 123 2.18 -8.02 2.83
N PHE A 124 1.49 -7.39 3.79
CA PHE A 124 0.21 -6.68 3.58
C PHE A 124 -0.98 -7.52 3.05
N SER A 125 -1.09 -8.78 3.49
CA SER A 125 -2.16 -9.69 3.06
C SER A 125 -3.44 -9.65 3.89
N ASN A 126 -3.41 -9.04 5.08
CA ASN A 126 -4.51 -8.84 6.02
C ASN A 126 -4.25 -7.57 6.85
N VAL A 127 -4.72 -6.41 6.38
CA VAL A 127 -4.42 -5.11 6.97
C VAL A 127 -5.72 -4.46 7.44
N GLU A 128 -5.84 -4.13 8.72
CA GLU A 128 -7.00 -3.41 9.26
C GLU A 128 -6.76 -1.90 9.27
N TYR A 129 -5.51 -1.48 9.43
CA TYR A 129 -5.10 -0.08 9.44
C TYR A 129 -3.98 0.16 8.43
N LEU A 130 -4.19 1.15 7.58
CA LEU A 130 -3.13 1.72 6.75
C LEU A 130 -2.75 3.10 7.29
N ILE A 131 -1.46 3.30 7.51
CA ILE A 131 -0.92 4.46 8.22
C ILE A 131 0.13 5.12 7.34
N MET A 132 -0.05 6.40 7.02
CA MET A 132 0.87 7.20 6.21
C MET A 132 1.28 8.46 6.97
N PRO A 133 2.56 8.60 7.34
CA PRO A 133 3.08 9.86 7.86
C PRO A 133 3.05 10.94 6.79
N LEU A 134 2.41 12.05 7.11
CA LEU A 134 2.37 13.27 6.29
C LEU A 134 3.39 14.31 6.74
N GLU A 135 3.87 14.25 7.98
CA GLU A 135 4.95 15.10 8.48
C GLU A 135 5.71 14.37 9.59
N GLY A 136 7.01 14.65 9.70
CA GLY A 136 7.88 14.09 10.72
C GLY A 136 8.45 12.73 10.31
N ARG A 137 8.67 11.86 11.31
CA ARG A 137 9.39 10.59 11.13
C ARG A 137 8.80 9.72 10.01
N HIS A 138 9.65 9.35 9.05
CA HIS A 138 9.36 8.49 7.90
C HIS A 138 8.53 9.16 6.79
N ALA A 139 8.10 10.41 6.96
CA ALA A 139 7.35 11.14 5.95
C ALA A 139 8.21 11.44 4.71
N GLU A 140 9.51 11.71 4.89
CA GLU A 140 10.46 11.99 3.79
C GLU A 140 10.65 10.80 2.84
N THR A 141 10.30 9.60 3.30
CA THR A 141 10.41 8.37 2.49
C THR A 141 9.09 7.97 1.85
N ASN A 142 7.99 8.70 2.05
CA ASN A 142 6.64 8.33 1.58
C ASN A 142 6.19 6.93 2.05
N ALA A 143 6.56 6.56 3.28
CA ALA A 143 6.27 5.23 3.81
C ALA A 143 4.77 5.06 4.12
N VAL A 144 4.29 3.85 3.92
CA VAL A 144 2.97 3.36 4.36
C VAL A 144 3.19 2.10 5.18
N PHE A 145 2.59 2.10 6.37
CA PHE A 145 2.64 1.00 7.32
C PHE A 145 1.28 0.33 7.43
N GLY A 146 1.29 -0.96 7.78
CA GLY A 146 0.09 -1.73 8.05
C GLY A 146 0.03 -2.17 9.51
N ARG A 147 -1.17 -2.20 10.09
CA ARG A 147 -1.44 -2.92 11.35
C ARG A 147 -2.63 -3.86 11.17
N ASN A 148 -2.65 -4.91 11.98
CA ASN A 148 -3.73 -5.89 12.07
C ASN A 148 -3.90 -6.32 13.53
N GLN A 149 -5.13 -6.31 14.05
CA GLN A 149 -5.46 -6.73 15.41
C GLN A 149 -4.61 -6.04 16.48
N GLY A 150 -4.30 -4.76 16.28
CA GLY A 150 -3.47 -3.98 17.19
C GLY A 150 -1.97 -4.26 17.09
N TYR A 151 -1.50 -5.09 16.15
CA TYR A 151 -0.07 -5.35 15.94
C TYR A 151 0.43 -4.80 14.60
N PRO A 152 1.68 -4.30 14.54
CA PRO A 152 2.34 -3.97 13.28
C PRO A 152 2.45 -5.18 12.36
N ILE A 153 2.16 -4.96 11.08
CA ILE A 153 2.47 -5.93 10.02
C ILE A 153 3.95 -5.78 9.67
N ALA A 154 4.57 -6.89 9.26
CA ALA A 154 5.95 -6.88 8.81
C ALA A 154 6.11 -6.02 7.55
N GLY A 155 7.10 -5.13 7.61
CA GLY A 155 7.54 -4.27 6.53
C GLY A 155 6.70 -3.01 6.32
N SER A 156 7.12 -2.26 5.32
CA SER A 156 6.44 -1.07 4.80
C SER A 156 6.53 -1.07 3.29
N PHE A 157 5.77 -0.19 2.66
CA PHE A 157 6.00 0.17 1.27
C PHE A 157 6.04 1.68 1.12
N HIS A 158 6.77 2.12 0.12
CA HIS A 158 6.98 3.53 -0.18
C HIS A 158 6.24 3.85 -1.47
N VAL A 159 5.34 4.83 -1.40
CA VAL A 159 4.63 5.35 -2.59
C VAL A 159 5.46 6.40 -3.29
N GLU A 160 5.12 6.68 -4.55
CA GLU A 160 5.84 7.67 -5.35
C GLU A 160 5.75 9.08 -4.75
N SER A 161 4.56 9.48 -4.28
CA SER A 161 4.35 10.78 -3.65
C SER A 161 3.20 10.74 -2.65
N ARG A 162 3.37 11.44 -1.52
CA ARG A 162 2.31 11.78 -0.56
C ARG A 162 1.76 13.19 -0.77
N GLN A 163 2.32 13.96 -1.71
CA GLN A 163 2.06 15.38 -1.85
C GLN A 163 0.58 15.72 -2.08
N PRO A 164 -0.19 14.96 -2.89
CA PRO A 164 -1.63 15.24 -3.05
C PRO A 164 -2.41 15.16 -1.74
N LEU A 165 -2.09 14.21 -0.86
CA LEU A 165 -2.71 14.08 0.46
C LEU A 165 -2.30 15.22 1.40
N VAL A 166 -1.02 15.59 1.38
CA VAL A 166 -0.49 16.73 2.16
C VAL A 166 -1.21 18.02 1.77
N ASP A 167 -1.30 18.30 0.47
CA ASP A 167 -1.95 19.49 -0.05
C ASP A 167 -3.44 19.51 0.27
N TYR A 168 -4.11 18.35 0.19
CA TYR A 168 -5.53 18.22 0.51
C TYR A 168 -5.80 18.50 1.99
N VAL A 169 -5.08 17.83 2.90
CA VAL A 169 -5.21 17.98 4.36
C VAL A 169 -4.98 19.43 4.79
N ARG A 170 -4.01 20.10 4.17
CA ARG A 170 -3.72 21.52 4.46
C ARG A 170 -4.78 22.46 3.91
N THR A 171 -5.16 22.30 2.64
CA THR A 171 -6.12 23.22 1.97
C THR A 171 -7.50 23.20 2.61
N HIS A 172 -7.90 22.05 3.16
CA HIS A 172 -9.19 21.87 3.84
C HIS A 172 -9.08 22.03 5.36
N GLU A 173 -7.98 22.60 5.86
CA GLU A 173 -7.78 22.95 7.27
C GLU A 173 -7.91 21.76 8.26
N LEU A 174 -7.70 20.52 7.78
CA LEU A 174 -7.72 19.31 8.62
C LEU A 174 -6.47 19.23 9.50
N CYS A 175 -5.34 19.71 8.98
CA CYS A 175 -4.12 19.95 9.74
C CYS A 175 -3.21 20.91 8.98
N ASP A 176 -2.56 21.83 9.69
CA ASP A 176 -1.49 22.63 9.10
C ASP A 176 -0.27 21.72 8.88
N VAL A 177 0.11 21.42 7.64
CA VAL A 177 1.28 20.57 7.34
C VAL A 177 2.39 21.46 6.80
N SER A 178 3.57 21.39 7.43
CA SER A 178 4.70 22.18 6.96
C SER A 178 5.25 21.57 5.66
N MET A 179 5.52 22.43 4.68
CA MET A 179 6.23 22.01 3.48
C MET A 179 7.70 21.82 3.85
N ASP A 180 8.16 20.58 3.81
CA ASP A 180 9.60 20.30 3.85
C ASP A 180 10.27 21.15 2.74
N LYS A 181 11.22 22.00 3.13
CA LYS A 181 12.00 22.84 2.20
C LYS A 181 13.03 22.02 1.44
#